data_AF-A0A5D2DPB7-F1
#
_entry.id   AF-A0A5D2DPB7-F1
#
_cell.length_a   1.000
_cell.length_b   1.000
_cell.length_c   1.000
_cell.angle_alpha   90.00
_cell.angle_beta   90.00
_cell.angle_gamma   90.00
#
_symmetry.space_group_name_H-M   'P 1'
#
loop_
_entity.id
_entity.type
_entity.pdbx_description
1 polymer ?
#
loop_
_entity_poly.entity_id
_entity_poly.type
_entity_poly.pdbx_seq_one_letter_code
_entity_poly.pdbx_strand_id
1 'polypeptide(L)'
;MYKETVLPRVLEQVVNCKDDLAQYYLMDCIIQVFPDEYHLQTLETLLGACPQLQPTVDVKTVLSRLMDRLSNYAASSADVLPEFLQVEAFSKLSNAIGKVIEAQLDMPAVGAITLYVSLLTFTLRVHPDRLDHVDQVLGACVKKLSNIPKLEDSRAMKQVVALLSAPLEKYNDIVTALTLSNYPRVMDHLDIGTNKLMAMVIIQSIMKNNSCISTADKVEVLFELIKGLIKDIDGADVDELDEEDFKEEQNSVARLIHMLYNDEPEEMLKIICIVRKHTMVGGPKRLPFTVSSLVFSALRAANGCDIEHVAYEFFTQAFLLYEEEIADSKAQVTAIHLIIGTLQRMNVFGVENRDTLTHKATGYSARLLKKADQCRAVYACSHLFWVDDQDGIKDGERVLLCLKRALRIANAAQQMANVARGSGGPVSLFVEILNKYIYFFEKGNKQITSSAIQGLIELINTEMQSDSTNPDSVADAFLASTLRYIQFQKQKGGVMGEKFESIKL
;
A
#
# COMPACT_ATOMS: atom_id res chain seq x y z
N MET A 1 -6.46 16.24 -51.83
CA MET A 1 -6.78 14.98 -52.55
C MET A 1 -7.42 13.92 -51.65
N TYR A 2 -6.76 13.41 -50.60
CA TYR A 2 -7.35 12.36 -49.74
C TYR A 2 -8.65 12.79 -49.06
N LYS A 3 -8.60 13.91 -48.32
CA LYS A 3 -9.73 14.51 -47.59
C LYS A 3 -10.94 14.85 -48.46
N GLU A 4 -10.70 15.41 -49.64
CA GLU A 4 -11.77 15.97 -50.49
C GLU A 4 -12.33 15.00 -51.52
N THR A 5 -11.57 13.97 -51.92
CA THR A 5 -11.93 13.14 -53.08
C THR A 5 -11.89 11.65 -52.78
N VAL A 6 -10.83 11.15 -52.16
CA VAL A 6 -10.64 9.71 -51.97
C VAL A 6 -11.54 9.20 -50.85
N LEU A 7 -11.38 9.74 -49.64
CA LEU A 7 -12.09 9.24 -48.46
C LEU A 7 -13.63 9.36 -48.60
N PRO A 8 -14.21 10.51 -49.02
CA PRO A 8 -15.66 10.61 -49.16
C PRO A 8 -16.24 9.60 -50.14
N ARG A 9 -15.58 9.38 -51.29
CA ARG A 9 -16.02 8.41 -52.29
C ARG A 9 -15.92 6.97 -51.80
N VAL A 10 -14.85 6.64 -51.07
CA VAL A 10 -14.72 5.29 -50.48
C VAL A 10 -15.80 5.06 -49.44
N LEU A 11 -16.03 6.00 -48.52
CA LEU A 11 -17.07 5.89 -47.49
C LEU A 11 -18.47 5.81 -48.08
N GLU A 12 -18.76 6.54 -49.16
CA GLU A 12 -20.02 6.43 -49.89
C GLU A 12 -20.26 5.01 -50.40
N GLN A 13 -19.24 4.34 -50.94
CA GLN A 13 -19.35 2.93 -51.37
C GLN A 13 -19.54 1.98 -50.19
N VAL A 14 -18.83 2.22 -49.09
CA VAL A 14 -18.98 1.42 -47.86
C VAL A 14 -20.40 1.52 -47.31
N VAL A 15 -20.95 2.73 -47.17
CA VAL A 15 -22.32 2.91 -46.68
C VAL A 15 -23.34 2.30 -47.65
N ASN A 16 -23.13 2.44 -48.96
CA ASN A 16 -24.07 1.94 -49.97
C ASN A 16 -24.03 0.42 -50.20
N CYS A 17 -22.94 -0.28 -49.86
CA CYS A 17 -22.85 -1.72 -50.13
C CYS A 17 -23.82 -2.56 -49.29
N LYS A 18 -24.25 -2.05 -48.11
CA LYS A 18 -25.23 -2.66 -47.19
C LYS A 18 -24.94 -4.12 -46.83
N ASP A 19 -23.70 -4.57 -46.99
CA ASP A 19 -23.23 -5.91 -46.63
C ASP A 19 -22.40 -5.81 -45.35
N ASP A 20 -22.81 -6.51 -44.30
CA ASP A 20 -22.24 -6.37 -42.96
C ASP A 20 -20.74 -6.71 -42.92
N LEU A 21 -20.34 -7.77 -43.61
CA LEU A 21 -18.96 -8.24 -43.64
C LEU A 21 -18.08 -7.28 -44.45
N ALA A 22 -18.57 -6.82 -45.60
CA ALA A 22 -17.87 -5.85 -46.43
C ALA A 22 -17.74 -4.50 -45.72
N GLN A 23 -18.79 -4.04 -45.04
CA GLN A 23 -18.76 -2.79 -44.29
C GLN A 23 -17.72 -2.82 -43.18
N TYR A 24 -17.73 -3.87 -42.35
CA TYR A 24 -16.71 -4.07 -41.32
C TYR A 24 -15.30 -4.12 -41.91
N TYR A 25 -15.09 -4.98 -42.90
CA TYR A 25 -13.77 -5.20 -43.50
C TYR A 25 -13.21 -3.94 -44.18
N LEU A 26 -14.03 -3.23 -44.95
CA LEU A 26 -13.60 -2.02 -45.65
C LEU A 26 -13.29 -0.89 -44.65
N MET A 27 -14.09 -0.72 -43.61
CA MET A 27 -13.80 0.27 -42.56
C MET A 27 -12.49 -0.07 -41.83
N ASP A 28 -12.26 -1.34 -41.52
CA ASP A 28 -11.01 -1.80 -40.90
C ASP A 28 -9.81 -1.60 -41.84
N CYS A 29 -9.95 -1.87 -43.14
CA CYS A 29 -8.92 -1.59 -44.13
C CYS A 29 -8.59 -0.09 -44.24
N ILE A 30 -9.60 0.79 -44.20
CA ILE A 30 -9.35 2.25 -44.17
C ILE A 30 -8.50 2.59 -42.95
N ILE A 31 -8.89 2.10 -41.78
CA ILE A 31 -8.16 2.37 -40.54
C ILE A 31 -6.75 1.81 -40.59
N GLN A 32 -6.50 0.63 -41.16
CA GLN A 32 -5.18 -0.01 -41.17
C GLN A 32 -4.24 0.52 -42.26
N VAL A 33 -4.75 0.83 -43.45
CA VAL A 33 -3.90 1.15 -44.62
C VAL A 33 -3.47 2.61 -44.64
N PHE A 34 -4.33 3.54 -44.23
CA PHE A 34 -4.01 4.97 -44.32
C PHE A 34 -3.23 5.50 -43.11
N PRO A 35 -2.36 6.52 -43.26
CA PRO A 35 -1.58 7.11 -42.18
C PRO A 35 -2.42 7.80 -41.09
N ASP A 36 -1.84 7.95 -39.90
CA ASP A 36 -2.51 8.53 -38.72
C ASP A 36 -2.90 9.99 -38.91
N GLU A 37 -2.03 10.77 -39.55
CA GLU A 37 -2.27 12.18 -39.92
C GLU A 37 -3.52 12.34 -40.78
N TYR A 38 -3.75 11.38 -41.69
CA TYR A 38 -4.90 11.42 -42.58
C TYR A 38 -6.17 11.16 -41.80
N HIS A 39 -6.15 10.18 -40.88
CA HIS A 39 -7.27 9.89 -39.98
C HIS A 39 -7.59 11.09 -39.09
N LEU A 40 -6.57 11.74 -38.53
CA LEU A 40 -6.76 12.92 -37.68
C LEU A 40 -7.42 14.08 -38.46
N GLN A 41 -6.91 14.41 -39.63
CA GLN A 41 -7.42 15.53 -40.45
C GLN A 41 -8.78 15.28 -41.11
N THR A 42 -9.22 14.02 -41.16
CA THR A 42 -10.48 13.59 -41.77
C THR A 42 -11.44 12.92 -40.77
N LEU A 43 -11.16 13.05 -39.48
CA LEU A 43 -11.87 12.37 -38.40
C LEU A 43 -13.39 12.60 -38.46
N GLU A 44 -13.81 13.82 -38.77
CA GLU A 44 -15.23 14.17 -38.90
C GLU A 44 -15.95 13.41 -40.02
N THR A 45 -15.32 13.32 -41.19
CA THR A 45 -15.86 12.59 -42.34
C THR A 45 -15.92 11.09 -42.06
N LEU A 46 -14.86 10.52 -41.46
CA LEU A 46 -14.78 9.10 -41.13
C LEU A 46 -15.83 8.72 -40.08
N LEU A 47 -15.90 9.46 -38.97
CA LEU A 47 -16.85 9.22 -37.88
C LEU A 47 -18.30 9.46 -38.30
N GLY A 48 -18.55 10.39 -39.24
CA GLY A 48 -19.87 10.65 -39.79
C GLY A 48 -20.47 9.47 -40.57
N ALA A 49 -19.63 8.56 -41.09
CA ALA A 49 -20.08 7.35 -41.77
C ALA A 49 -20.46 6.21 -40.79
N CYS A 50 -19.87 6.17 -39.59
CA CYS A 50 -20.09 5.07 -38.64
C CYS A 50 -21.57 4.86 -38.23
N PRO A 51 -22.38 5.90 -37.94
CA PRO A 51 -23.80 5.72 -37.64
C PRO A 51 -24.66 5.29 -38.84
N GLN A 52 -24.13 5.36 -40.06
CA GLN A 52 -24.85 5.01 -41.30
C GLN A 52 -24.64 3.55 -41.72
N LEU A 53 -23.75 2.82 -41.03
CA LEU A 53 -23.50 1.40 -41.27
C LEU A 53 -24.68 0.57 -40.77
N GLN A 54 -24.77 -0.68 -41.24
CA GLN A 54 -25.81 -1.58 -40.77
C GLN A 54 -25.67 -1.82 -39.25
N PRO A 55 -26.78 -1.93 -38.50
CA PRO A 55 -26.73 -2.10 -37.03
C PRO A 55 -25.99 -3.35 -36.56
N THR A 56 -25.90 -4.37 -37.42
CA THR A 56 -25.22 -5.65 -37.19
C THR A 56 -23.71 -5.58 -37.38
N VAL A 57 -23.18 -4.50 -37.96
CA VAL A 57 -21.74 -4.29 -38.14
C VAL A 57 -21.07 -4.07 -36.79
N ASP A 58 -19.91 -4.72 -36.58
CA ASP A 58 -19.08 -4.54 -35.38
C ASP A 58 -18.33 -3.19 -35.40
N VAL A 59 -19.11 -2.10 -35.32
CA VAL A 59 -18.61 -0.72 -35.26
C VAL A 59 -17.82 -0.49 -33.98
N LYS A 60 -18.08 -1.26 -32.92
CA LYS A 60 -17.31 -1.25 -31.68
C LYS A 60 -15.83 -1.49 -31.96
N THR A 61 -15.50 -2.60 -32.62
CA THR A 61 -14.11 -2.97 -32.91
C THR A 61 -13.45 -1.97 -33.86
N VAL A 62 -14.17 -1.47 -34.86
CA VAL A 62 -13.68 -0.44 -35.79
C VAL A 62 -13.28 0.84 -35.03
N LEU A 63 -14.17 1.38 -34.20
CA LEU A 63 -13.89 2.61 -33.45
C LEU A 63 -12.82 2.43 -32.37
N SER A 64 -12.81 1.28 -31.67
CA SER A 64 -11.75 0.96 -30.71
C SER A 64 -10.37 0.94 -31.37
N ARG A 65 -10.24 0.29 -32.55
CA ARG A 65 -8.98 0.27 -33.31
C ARG A 65 -8.53 1.65 -33.76
N LEU A 66 -9.46 2.49 -34.22
CA LEU A 66 -9.16 3.88 -34.58
C LEU A 66 -8.62 4.66 -33.37
N MET A 67 -9.32 4.56 -32.22
CA MET A 67 -8.90 5.26 -30.99
C MET A 67 -7.57 4.75 -30.47
N ASP A 68 -7.33 3.43 -30.46
CA ASP A 68 -6.05 2.85 -30.05
C ASP A 68 -4.90 3.32 -30.95
N ARG A 69 -5.14 3.37 -32.27
CA ARG A 69 -4.17 3.83 -33.25
C ARG A 69 -3.82 5.31 -33.05
N LEU A 70 -4.83 6.17 -32.91
CA LEU A 70 -4.63 7.60 -32.61
C LEU A 70 -3.97 7.82 -31.24
N SER A 71 -4.31 7.00 -30.25
CA SER A 71 -3.71 7.02 -28.92
C SER A 71 -2.23 6.67 -28.94
N ASN A 72 -1.84 5.69 -29.76
CA ASN A 72 -0.44 5.31 -29.95
C ASN A 72 0.32 6.39 -30.72
N TYR A 73 -0.30 6.98 -31.76
CA TYR A 73 0.29 8.08 -32.51
C TYR A 73 0.62 9.28 -31.61
N ALA A 74 -0.33 9.69 -30.75
CA ALA A 74 -0.11 10.75 -29.76
C ALA A 74 0.96 10.39 -28.72
N ALA A 75 1.11 9.11 -28.37
CA ALA A 75 2.14 8.67 -27.43
C ALA A 75 3.54 8.64 -28.06
N SER A 76 3.65 8.35 -29.36
CA SER A 76 4.92 8.28 -30.08
C SER A 76 5.46 9.66 -30.48
N SER A 77 4.58 10.64 -30.68
CA SER A 77 4.96 11.99 -31.13
C SER A 77 4.25 13.05 -30.28
N ALA A 78 4.96 13.65 -29.32
CA ALA A 78 4.38 14.71 -28.49
C ALA A 78 4.05 15.99 -29.31
N ASP A 79 4.76 16.20 -30.43
CA ASP A 79 4.60 17.37 -31.29
C ASP A 79 3.24 17.46 -31.98
N VAL A 80 2.49 16.35 -32.07
CA VAL A 80 1.17 16.31 -32.72
C VAL A 80 0.02 16.56 -31.75
N LEU A 81 0.27 16.59 -30.43
CA LEU A 81 -0.77 16.87 -29.42
C LEU A 81 -1.53 18.18 -29.66
N PRO A 82 -0.90 19.29 -30.10
CA PRO A 82 -1.62 20.50 -30.47
C PRO A 82 -2.60 20.29 -31.64
N GLU A 83 -2.28 19.42 -32.60
CA GLU A 83 -3.18 19.12 -33.72
C GLU A 83 -4.45 18.40 -33.25
N PHE A 84 -4.33 17.48 -32.28
CA PHE A 84 -5.48 16.82 -31.68
C PHE A 84 -6.44 17.81 -31.00
N LEU A 85 -5.88 18.84 -30.34
CA LEU A 85 -6.66 19.93 -29.74
C LEU A 85 -7.34 20.78 -30.82
N GLN A 86 -6.61 21.16 -31.87
CA GLN A 86 -7.14 21.99 -32.97
C GLN A 86 -8.29 21.30 -33.72
N VAL A 87 -8.23 19.99 -33.89
CA VAL A 87 -9.28 19.22 -34.57
C VAL A 87 -10.43 18.85 -33.63
N GLU A 88 -10.33 19.19 -32.34
CA GLU A 88 -11.30 18.83 -31.30
C GLU A 88 -11.58 17.32 -31.26
N ALA A 89 -10.52 16.52 -31.39
CA ALA A 89 -10.63 15.07 -31.61
C ALA A 89 -11.49 14.37 -30.56
N PHE A 90 -11.35 14.75 -29.28
CA PHE A 90 -12.18 14.23 -28.19
C PHE A 90 -13.68 14.49 -28.41
N SER A 91 -14.07 15.74 -28.71
CA SER A 91 -15.48 16.10 -28.93
C SER A 91 -16.07 15.32 -30.10
N LYS A 92 -15.31 15.20 -31.20
CA LYS A 92 -15.74 14.45 -32.39
C LYS A 92 -15.92 12.96 -32.09
N LEU A 93 -14.97 12.33 -31.39
CA LEU A 93 -15.04 10.93 -30.98
C LEU A 93 -16.20 10.68 -30.00
N SER A 94 -16.34 11.53 -28.99
CA SER A 94 -17.41 11.44 -27.98
C SER A 94 -18.80 11.53 -28.63
N ASN A 95 -19.00 12.53 -29.51
CA ASN A 95 -20.26 12.71 -30.24
C ASN A 95 -20.54 11.54 -31.20
N ALA A 96 -19.52 11.01 -31.86
CA ALA A 96 -19.67 9.87 -32.75
C ALA A 96 -20.07 8.59 -32.00
N ILE A 97 -19.42 8.31 -30.86
CA ILE A 97 -19.77 7.19 -29.99
C ILE A 97 -21.22 7.32 -29.50
N GLY A 98 -21.64 8.51 -29.06
CA GLY A 98 -23.04 8.76 -28.69
C GLY A 98 -24.02 8.43 -29.81
N LYS A 99 -23.78 8.95 -31.02
CA LYS A 99 -24.62 8.68 -32.21
C LYS A 99 -24.64 7.21 -32.60
N VAL A 100 -23.51 6.51 -32.50
CA VAL A 100 -23.42 5.08 -32.83
C VAL A 100 -24.21 4.25 -31.82
N ILE A 101 -24.10 4.56 -30.52
CA ILE A 101 -24.87 3.88 -29.47
C ILE A 101 -26.37 4.14 -29.62
N GLU A 102 -26.78 5.34 -30.06
CA GLU A 102 -28.18 5.67 -30.34
C GLU A 102 -28.72 4.99 -31.60
N ALA A 103 -27.90 4.89 -32.66
CA ALA A 103 -28.27 4.25 -33.91
C ALA A 103 -28.37 2.71 -33.79
N GLN A 104 -27.55 2.09 -32.94
CA GLN A 104 -27.57 0.65 -32.69
C GLN A 104 -28.40 0.31 -31.45
N LEU A 105 -29.73 0.21 -31.63
CA LEU A 105 -30.70 -0.08 -30.55
C LEU A 105 -30.39 -1.38 -29.78
N ASP A 106 -29.85 -2.39 -30.46
CA ASP A 106 -29.53 -3.71 -29.88
C ASP A 106 -28.06 -3.85 -29.42
N MET A 107 -27.30 -2.75 -29.33
CA MET A 107 -25.90 -2.81 -28.89
C MET A 107 -25.81 -3.33 -27.44
N PRO A 108 -25.08 -4.45 -27.19
CA PRO A 108 -24.86 -4.95 -25.83
C PRO A 108 -24.15 -3.94 -24.93
N ALA A 109 -24.42 -3.99 -23.63
CA ALA A 109 -23.78 -3.12 -22.63
C ALA A 109 -22.25 -3.17 -22.70
N VAL A 110 -21.68 -4.37 -22.87
CA VAL A 110 -20.23 -4.58 -23.08
C VAL A 110 -19.71 -3.74 -24.24
N GLY A 111 -20.49 -3.64 -25.33
CA GLY A 111 -20.14 -2.90 -26.53
C GLY A 111 -19.95 -1.41 -26.24
N ALA A 112 -20.97 -0.80 -25.64
CA ALA A 112 -20.95 0.60 -25.27
C ALA A 112 -19.84 0.92 -24.25
N ILE A 113 -19.67 0.07 -23.22
CA ILE A 113 -18.65 0.28 -22.19
C ILE A 113 -17.24 0.15 -22.78
N THR A 114 -17.00 -0.81 -23.69
CA THR A 114 -15.71 -0.91 -24.39
C THR A 114 -15.40 0.36 -25.18
N LEU A 115 -16.39 0.96 -25.87
CA LEU A 115 -16.17 2.24 -26.56
C LEU A 115 -15.79 3.36 -25.59
N TYR A 116 -16.44 3.43 -24.42
CA TYR A 116 -16.06 4.38 -23.37
C TYR A 116 -14.67 4.12 -22.80
N VAL A 117 -14.26 2.85 -22.63
CA VAL A 117 -12.90 2.48 -22.20
C VAL A 117 -11.86 2.93 -23.23
N SER A 118 -12.10 2.69 -24.51
CA SER A 118 -11.23 3.15 -25.60
C SER A 118 -11.16 4.70 -25.63
N LEU A 119 -12.29 5.38 -25.47
CA LEU A 119 -12.34 6.85 -25.44
C LEU A 119 -11.61 7.41 -24.22
N LEU A 120 -11.76 6.79 -23.05
CA LEU A 120 -11.07 7.18 -21.83
C LEU A 120 -9.56 6.99 -21.97
N THR A 121 -9.13 5.84 -22.50
CA THR A 121 -7.71 5.55 -22.75
C THR A 121 -7.09 6.56 -23.70
N PHE A 122 -7.81 6.92 -24.77
CA PHE A 122 -7.43 8.00 -25.67
C PHE A 122 -7.32 9.33 -24.93
N THR A 123 -8.33 9.70 -24.16
CA THR A 123 -8.38 10.97 -23.41
C THR A 123 -7.20 11.08 -22.43
N LEU A 124 -6.93 10.02 -21.66
CA LEU A 124 -5.83 9.96 -20.71
C LEU A 124 -4.44 10.09 -21.35
N ARG A 125 -4.30 9.72 -22.63
CA ARG A 125 -3.04 9.83 -23.38
C ARG A 125 -2.88 11.17 -24.07
N VAL A 126 -3.94 11.68 -24.71
CA VAL A 126 -3.90 12.90 -25.52
C VAL A 126 -4.12 14.15 -24.67
N HIS A 127 -4.96 14.06 -23.64
CA HIS A 127 -5.34 15.18 -22.76
C HIS A 127 -5.24 14.79 -21.28
N PRO A 128 -4.03 14.48 -20.75
CA PRO A 128 -3.87 14.04 -19.37
C PRO A 128 -4.42 15.04 -18.35
N ASP A 129 -4.25 16.35 -18.59
CA ASP A 129 -4.63 17.40 -17.64
C ASP A 129 -6.13 17.77 -17.67
N ARG A 130 -6.90 17.24 -18.63
CA ARG A 130 -8.32 17.58 -18.82
C ARG A 130 -9.23 16.61 -18.08
N LEU A 131 -9.33 16.79 -16.77
CA LEU A 131 -10.21 16.01 -15.89
C LEU A 131 -11.69 16.13 -16.28
N ASP A 132 -12.09 17.24 -16.89
CA ASP A 132 -13.44 17.47 -17.42
C ASP A 132 -13.81 16.46 -18.51
N HIS A 133 -12.88 16.14 -19.42
CA HIS A 133 -13.11 15.14 -20.45
C HIS A 133 -13.23 13.73 -19.85
N VAL A 134 -12.39 13.40 -18.86
CA VAL A 134 -12.45 12.12 -18.15
C VAL A 134 -13.79 11.97 -17.43
N ASP A 135 -14.22 13.00 -16.70
CA ASP A 135 -15.51 12.99 -15.98
C ASP A 135 -16.70 12.92 -16.93
N GLN A 136 -16.60 13.53 -18.13
CA GLN A 136 -17.63 13.43 -19.17
C GLN A 136 -17.78 12.00 -19.70
N VAL A 137 -16.66 11.27 -19.91
CA VAL A 137 -16.72 9.86 -20.33
C VAL A 137 -17.34 8.99 -19.25
N LEU A 138 -16.95 9.20 -17.98
CA LEU A 138 -17.56 8.52 -16.84
C LEU A 138 -19.07 8.82 -16.75
N GLY A 139 -19.47 10.09 -16.90
CA GLY A 139 -20.87 10.49 -16.91
C GLY A 139 -21.68 9.89 -18.07
N ALA A 140 -21.08 9.73 -19.25
CA ALA A 140 -21.71 9.04 -20.37
C ALA A 140 -21.91 7.54 -20.08
N CYS A 141 -20.94 6.91 -19.39
CA CYS A 141 -21.06 5.55 -18.91
C CYS A 141 -22.20 5.41 -17.88
N VAL A 142 -22.29 6.31 -16.90
CA VAL A 142 -23.40 6.34 -15.91
C VAL A 142 -24.75 6.41 -16.60
N LYS A 143 -24.94 7.29 -17.59
CA LYS A 143 -26.21 7.38 -18.35
C LYS A 143 -26.59 6.08 -19.06
N LYS A 144 -25.60 5.31 -19.52
CA LYS A 144 -25.86 4.01 -20.16
C LYS A 144 -26.18 2.94 -19.10
N LEU A 145 -25.45 2.94 -17.98
CA LEU A 145 -25.65 2.01 -16.87
C LEU A 145 -26.98 2.26 -16.14
N SER A 146 -27.45 3.50 -16.03
CA SER A 146 -28.73 3.81 -15.38
C SER A 146 -29.94 3.22 -16.12
N ASN A 147 -29.79 2.92 -17.40
CA ASN A 147 -30.83 2.25 -18.19
C ASN A 147 -30.82 0.72 -18.00
N ILE A 148 -29.84 0.19 -17.25
CA ILE A 148 -29.65 -1.25 -17.01
C ILE A 148 -29.85 -1.50 -15.50
N PRO A 149 -30.95 -2.14 -15.08
CA PRO A 149 -31.26 -2.30 -13.66
C PRO A 149 -30.25 -3.17 -12.90
N LYS A 150 -29.59 -4.13 -13.57
CA LYS A 150 -28.51 -4.94 -12.99
C LYS A 150 -27.58 -5.44 -14.08
N LEU A 151 -26.29 -5.18 -13.96
CA LEU A 151 -25.28 -5.61 -14.93
C LEU A 151 -24.79 -7.03 -14.56
N GLU A 152 -25.37 -8.06 -15.17
CA GLU A 152 -25.00 -9.47 -14.90
C GLU A 152 -23.92 -10.02 -15.85
N ASP A 153 -23.64 -9.33 -16.97
CA ASP A 153 -22.61 -9.79 -17.92
C ASP A 153 -21.20 -9.59 -17.34
N SER A 154 -20.52 -10.69 -17.00
CA SER A 154 -19.14 -10.71 -16.51
C SER A 154 -18.16 -9.96 -17.42
N ARG A 155 -18.37 -9.97 -18.75
CA ARG A 155 -17.52 -9.23 -19.69
C ARG A 155 -17.75 -7.73 -19.56
N ALA A 156 -18.98 -7.29 -19.32
CA ALA A 156 -19.29 -5.88 -19.13
C ALA A 156 -18.66 -5.39 -17.83
N MET A 157 -18.76 -6.19 -16.75
CA MET A 157 -18.13 -5.87 -15.46
C MET A 157 -16.62 -5.71 -15.59
N LYS A 158 -15.94 -6.61 -16.31
CA LYS A 158 -14.50 -6.46 -16.60
C LYS A 158 -14.18 -5.16 -17.33
N GLN A 159 -15.05 -4.70 -18.22
CA GLN A 159 -14.87 -3.42 -18.91
C GLN A 159 -15.12 -2.22 -18.00
N VAL A 160 -16.08 -2.28 -17.07
CA VAL A 160 -16.28 -1.21 -16.08
C VAL A 160 -15.08 -1.13 -15.11
N VAL A 161 -14.55 -2.27 -14.69
CA VAL A 161 -13.30 -2.34 -13.90
C VAL A 161 -12.17 -1.66 -14.67
N ALA A 162 -11.97 -2.01 -15.95
CA ALA A 162 -10.95 -1.37 -16.78
C ALA A 162 -11.16 0.15 -16.92
N LEU A 163 -12.42 0.60 -17.05
CA LEU A 163 -12.78 2.02 -17.11
C LEU A 163 -12.37 2.77 -15.83
N LEU A 164 -12.60 2.18 -14.66
CA LEU A 164 -12.29 2.80 -13.37
C LEU A 164 -10.80 2.68 -12.99
N SER A 165 -10.10 1.65 -13.46
CA SER A 165 -8.67 1.46 -13.22
C SER A 165 -7.80 2.39 -14.09
N ALA A 166 -8.23 2.71 -15.32
CA ALA A 166 -7.40 3.50 -16.23
C ALA A 166 -6.97 4.88 -15.69
N PRO A 167 -7.86 5.68 -15.04
CA PRO A 167 -7.45 6.93 -14.38
C PRO A 167 -6.48 6.70 -13.22
N LEU A 168 -6.71 5.64 -12.42
CA LEU A 168 -5.87 5.31 -11.26
C LEU A 168 -4.45 4.90 -11.65
N GLU A 169 -4.29 4.28 -12.83
CA GLU A 169 -2.97 3.90 -13.36
C GLU A 169 -2.23 5.08 -14.00
N LYS A 170 -2.96 6.03 -14.60
CA LYS A 170 -2.37 7.15 -15.32
C LYS A 170 -1.97 8.31 -14.40
N TYR A 171 -2.80 8.64 -13.41
CA TYR A 171 -2.56 9.76 -12.51
C TYR A 171 -1.66 9.34 -11.35
N ASN A 172 -0.50 10.00 -11.22
CA ASN A 172 0.39 9.82 -10.07
C ASN A 172 -0.28 10.25 -8.75
N ASP A 173 -1.19 11.23 -8.83
CA ASP A 173 -2.01 11.67 -7.72
C ASP A 173 -3.43 11.08 -7.84
N ILE A 174 -3.66 9.97 -7.15
CA ILE A 174 -4.95 9.27 -7.14
C ILE A 174 -6.07 10.16 -6.62
N VAL A 175 -5.74 11.15 -5.78
CA VAL A 175 -6.71 12.13 -5.30
C VAL A 175 -7.43 12.82 -6.46
N THR A 176 -6.75 13.11 -7.57
CA THR A 176 -7.38 13.73 -8.74
C THR A 176 -8.49 12.85 -9.32
N ALA A 177 -8.28 11.53 -9.38
CA ALA A 177 -9.30 10.58 -9.80
C ALA A 177 -10.46 10.50 -8.78
N LEU A 178 -10.16 10.57 -7.48
CA LEU A 178 -11.16 10.56 -6.42
C LEU A 178 -12.03 11.84 -6.42
N THR A 179 -11.55 12.95 -6.98
CA THR A 179 -12.34 14.19 -7.11
C THR A 179 -13.32 14.20 -8.29
N LEU A 180 -13.29 13.17 -9.16
CA LEU A 180 -14.20 13.09 -10.30
C LEU A 180 -15.64 12.83 -9.86
N SER A 181 -16.56 13.70 -10.27
CA SER A 181 -17.94 13.69 -9.78
C SER A 181 -18.73 12.43 -10.16
N ASN A 182 -18.42 11.84 -11.31
CA ASN A 182 -19.10 10.65 -11.81
C ASN A 182 -18.39 9.34 -11.43
N TYR A 183 -17.18 9.38 -10.84
CA TYR A 183 -16.49 8.16 -10.43
C TYR A 183 -17.26 7.38 -9.36
N PRO A 184 -17.72 7.98 -8.24
CA PRO A 184 -18.55 7.29 -7.26
C PRO A 184 -19.87 6.77 -7.86
N ARG A 185 -20.45 7.51 -8.81
CA ARG A 185 -21.71 7.14 -9.46
C ARG A 185 -21.59 5.88 -10.32
N VAL A 186 -20.46 5.66 -10.98
CA VAL A 186 -20.21 4.40 -11.69
C VAL A 186 -20.08 3.25 -10.69
N MET A 187 -19.43 3.49 -9.55
CA MET A 187 -19.22 2.50 -8.50
C MET A 187 -20.53 2.03 -7.83
N ASP A 188 -21.51 2.94 -7.71
CA ASP A 188 -22.86 2.63 -7.19
C ASP A 188 -23.65 1.61 -8.06
N HIS A 189 -23.28 1.43 -9.33
CA HIS A 189 -23.90 0.45 -10.22
C HIS A 189 -23.24 -0.94 -10.18
N LEU A 190 -22.16 -1.11 -9.43
CA LEU A 190 -21.42 -2.38 -9.34
C LEU A 190 -22.06 -3.32 -8.31
N ASP A 191 -21.96 -4.63 -8.54
CA ASP A 191 -22.28 -5.63 -7.53
C ASP A 191 -21.27 -5.57 -6.37
N ILE A 192 -21.60 -6.22 -5.25
CA ILE A 192 -20.79 -6.21 -4.03
C ILE A 192 -19.38 -6.74 -4.29
N GLY A 193 -19.24 -7.83 -5.06
CA GLY A 193 -17.95 -8.44 -5.35
C GLY A 193 -17.05 -7.50 -6.16
N THR A 194 -17.59 -6.92 -7.25
CA THR A 194 -16.82 -5.98 -8.07
C THR A 194 -16.51 -4.68 -7.32
N ASN A 195 -17.39 -4.21 -6.44
CA ASN A 195 -17.14 -3.07 -5.56
C ASN A 195 -15.92 -3.31 -4.64
N LYS A 196 -15.83 -4.49 -4.01
CA LYS A 196 -14.66 -4.87 -3.19
C LYS A 196 -13.38 -4.96 -4.02
N LEU A 197 -13.44 -5.57 -5.20
CA LEU A 197 -12.30 -5.64 -6.11
C LEU A 197 -11.80 -4.24 -6.48
N MET A 198 -12.70 -3.32 -6.83
CA MET A 198 -12.34 -1.94 -7.13
C MET A 198 -11.77 -1.20 -5.93
N ALA A 199 -12.35 -1.39 -4.74
CA ALA A 199 -11.82 -0.83 -3.51
C ALA A 199 -10.38 -1.30 -3.24
N MET A 200 -10.07 -2.59 -3.48
CA MET A 200 -8.71 -3.12 -3.37
C MET A 200 -7.77 -2.50 -4.40
N VAL A 201 -8.20 -2.32 -5.65
CA VAL A 201 -7.39 -1.64 -6.69
C VAL A 201 -7.07 -0.20 -6.30
N ILE A 202 -8.04 0.54 -5.73
CA ILE A 202 -7.82 1.91 -5.23
C ILE A 202 -6.75 1.90 -4.13
N ILE A 203 -6.89 1.02 -3.13
CA ILE A 203 -5.93 0.91 -2.03
C ILE A 203 -4.52 0.54 -2.53
N GLN A 204 -4.41 -0.44 -3.42
CA GLN A 204 -3.14 -0.87 -4.00
C GLN A 204 -2.49 0.25 -4.83
N SER A 205 -3.28 1.02 -5.57
CA SER A 205 -2.75 2.18 -6.31
C SER A 205 -2.18 3.22 -5.35
N ILE A 206 -2.89 3.54 -4.26
CA ILE A 206 -2.44 4.50 -3.23
C ILE A 206 -1.11 4.04 -2.62
N MET A 207 -1.00 2.75 -2.31
CA MET A 207 0.23 2.16 -1.78
C MET A 207 1.39 2.20 -2.78
N LYS A 208 1.12 1.85 -4.04
CA LYS A 208 2.15 1.81 -5.10
C LYS A 208 2.74 3.19 -5.39
N ASN A 209 1.91 4.22 -5.39
CA ASN A 209 2.31 5.59 -5.70
C ASN A 209 2.74 6.39 -4.45
N ASN A 210 2.60 5.80 -3.25
CA ASN A 210 2.81 6.46 -1.96
C ASN A 210 2.06 7.81 -1.87
N SER A 211 0.83 7.86 -2.43
CA SER A 211 0.03 9.08 -2.53
C SER A 211 -0.45 9.47 -1.13
N CYS A 212 -0.06 10.65 -0.66
CA CYS A 212 -0.45 11.15 0.66
C CYS A 212 -1.85 11.79 0.58
N ILE A 213 -2.83 11.17 1.24
CA ILE A 213 -4.18 11.73 1.40
C ILE A 213 -4.22 12.45 2.74
N SER A 214 -4.04 13.77 2.68
CA SER A 214 -3.80 14.59 3.86
C SER A 214 -4.98 15.47 4.30
N THR A 215 -6.13 15.46 3.62
CA THR A 215 -7.27 16.32 4.01
C THR A 215 -8.51 15.49 4.35
N ALA A 216 -9.25 15.91 5.37
CA ALA A 216 -10.46 15.25 5.87
C ALA A 216 -11.49 14.97 4.76
N ASP A 217 -11.77 15.95 3.90
CA ASP A 217 -12.77 15.79 2.82
C ASP A 217 -12.41 14.66 1.83
N LYS A 218 -11.12 14.56 1.47
CA LYS A 218 -10.61 13.51 0.59
C LYS A 218 -10.67 12.13 1.26
N VAL A 219 -10.40 12.08 2.57
CA VAL A 219 -10.51 10.84 3.35
C VAL A 219 -11.97 10.38 3.42
N GLU A 220 -12.93 11.29 3.62
CA GLU A 220 -14.37 10.94 3.60
C GLU A 220 -14.76 10.32 2.26
N VAL A 221 -14.38 10.95 1.14
CA VAL A 221 -14.67 10.42 -0.21
C VAL A 221 -14.03 9.04 -0.42
N LEU A 222 -12.77 8.87 -0.03
CA LEU A 222 -12.08 7.58 -0.13
C LEU A 222 -12.80 6.50 0.69
N PHE A 223 -13.17 6.79 1.94
CA PHE A 223 -13.80 5.81 2.82
C PHE A 223 -15.21 5.42 2.36
N GLU A 224 -15.94 6.33 1.72
CA GLU A 224 -17.19 6.00 1.03
C GLU A 224 -16.99 5.07 -0.16
N LEU A 225 -15.90 5.23 -0.93
CA LEU A 225 -15.58 4.35 -2.06
C LEU A 225 -15.15 2.96 -1.58
N ILE A 226 -14.43 2.85 -0.46
CA ILE A 226 -13.99 1.57 0.09
C ILE A 226 -14.94 0.98 1.14
N LYS A 227 -16.15 1.54 1.30
CA LYS A 227 -17.11 1.13 2.34
C LYS A 227 -17.42 -0.37 2.34
N GLY A 228 -17.39 -1.02 1.17
CA GLY A 228 -17.60 -2.47 1.04
C GLY A 228 -16.51 -3.35 1.67
N LEU A 229 -15.33 -2.78 1.97
CA LEU A 229 -14.25 -3.43 2.71
C LEU A 229 -14.27 -3.11 4.22
N ILE A 230 -15.04 -2.09 4.63
CA ILE A 230 -15.06 -1.59 6.00
C ILE A 230 -16.33 -2.00 6.72
N LYS A 231 -17.47 -1.98 6.05
CA LYS A 231 -18.79 -2.28 6.62
C LYS A 231 -19.30 -3.61 6.07
N ASP A 232 -19.90 -4.42 6.93
CA ASP A 232 -20.67 -5.57 6.49
C ASP A 232 -21.93 -5.08 5.77
N ILE A 233 -22.11 -5.52 4.52
CA ILE A 233 -23.26 -5.18 3.71
C ILE A 233 -24.35 -6.22 3.99
N ASP A 234 -25.54 -5.78 4.37
CA ASP A 234 -26.69 -6.65 4.63
C ASP A 234 -26.98 -7.54 3.40
N GLY A 235 -26.97 -8.86 3.60
CA GLY A 235 -27.27 -9.85 2.55
C GLY A 235 -26.06 -10.42 1.79
N ALA A 236 -24.83 -10.08 2.16
CA ALA A 236 -23.65 -10.82 1.73
C ALA A 236 -23.48 -12.06 2.61
N ASP A 237 -23.46 -13.27 2.03
CA ASP A 237 -23.07 -14.48 2.76
C ASP A 237 -21.60 -14.34 3.19
N VAL A 238 -21.41 -13.95 4.45
CA VAL A 238 -20.10 -13.77 5.10
C VAL A 238 -19.38 -15.12 5.27
N ASP A 239 -20.08 -16.23 5.01
CA ASP A 239 -19.60 -17.60 5.21
C ASP A 239 -19.01 -18.25 3.93
N GLU A 240 -19.02 -17.55 2.77
CA GLU A 240 -18.42 -18.05 1.51
C GLU A 240 -17.05 -17.41 1.15
N LEU A 241 -16.55 -16.47 1.93
CA LEU A 241 -15.24 -15.85 1.65
C LEU A 241 -14.11 -16.71 2.23
N ASP A 242 -13.07 -16.95 1.42
CA ASP A 242 -11.82 -17.51 1.90
C ASP A 242 -11.28 -16.65 3.05
N GLU A 243 -10.96 -17.28 4.18
CA GLU A 243 -10.42 -16.58 5.34
C GLU A 243 -9.10 -15.85 5.03
N GLU A 244 -8.31 -16.37 4.10
CA GLU A 244 -7.05 -15.74 3.68
C GLU A 244 -7.33 -14.45 2.90
N ASP A 245 -8.23 -14.50 1.92
CA ASP A 245 -8.65 -13.33 1.13
C ASP A 245 -9.24 -12.24 2.03
N PHE A 246 -10.10 -12.61 2.97
CA PHE A 246 -10.67 -11.67 3.93
C PHE A 246 -9.58 -11.00 4.79
N LYS A 247 -8.61 -11.77 5.28
CA LYS A 247 -7.48 -11.23 6.04
C LYS A 247 -6.64 -10.28 5.18
N GLU A 248 -6.40 -10.60 3.91
CA GLU A 248 -5.67 -9.72 2.99
C GLU A 248 -6.41 -8.39 2.73
N GLU A 249 -7.73 -8.45 2.52
CA GLU A 249 -8.59 -7.27 2.40
C GLU A 249 -8.45 -6.37 3.65
N GLN A 250 -8.61 -6.95 4.84
CA GLN A 250 -8.57 -6.20 6.09
C GLN A 250 -7.17 -5.64 6.40
N ASN A 251 -6.11 -6.39 6.07
CA ASN A 251 -4.74 -5.91 6.19
C ASN A 251 -4.47 -4.72 5.25
N SER A 252 -5.07 -4.71 4.06
CA SER A 252 -4.94 -3.61 3.11
C SER A 252 -5.62 -2.34 3.62
N VAL A 253 -6.82 -2.46 4.21
CA VAL A 253 -7.48 -1.34 4.90
C VAL A 253 -6.65 -0.83 6.07
N ALA A 254 -6.09 -1.72 6.90
CA ALA A 254 -5.26 -1.32 8.03
C ALA A 254 -3.99 -0.56 7.59
N ARG A 255 -3.33 -1.03 6.53
CA ARG A 255 -2.18 -0.33 5.94
C ARG A 255 -2.56 1.04 5.38
N LEU A 256 -3.71 1.16 4.72
CA LEU A 256 -4.23 2.44 4.23
C LEU A 256 -4.39 3.44 5.39
N ILE A 257 -5.01 3.02 6.51
CA ILE A 257 -5.18 3.86 7.70
C ILE A 257 -3.82 4.36 8.23
N HIS A 258 -2.78 3.54 8.20
CA HIS A 258 -1.42 3.93 8.61
C HIS A 258 -0.74 4.93 7.67
N MET A 259 -1.14 4.97 6.40
CA MET A 259 -0.61 5.94 5.42
C MET A 259 -1.26 7.32 5.55
N LEU A 260 -2.43 7.42 6.17
CA LEU A 260 -3.09 8.70 6.40
C LEU A 260 -2.29 9.51 7.43
N TYR A 261 -1.87 10.69 7.02
CA TYR A 261 -1.08 11.59 7.86
C TYR A 261 -1.23 13.04 7.39
N ASN A 262 -1.29 13.96 8.35
CA ASN A 262 -1.15 15.39 8.12
C ASN A 262 -0.28 15.96 9.25
N ASP A 263 0.61 16.91 8.89
CA ASP A 263 1.46 17.62 9.84
C ASP A 263 0.67 18.58 10.74
N GLU A 264 -0.50 19.06 10.28
CA GLU A 264 -1.39 19.93 11.05
C GLU A 264 -2.24 19.10 12.04
N PRO A 265 -2.08 19.32 13.36
CA PRO A 265 -2.80 18.58 14.40
C PRO A 265 -4.33 18.56 14.25
N GLU A 266 -4.93 19.71 13.93
CA GLU A 266 -6.37 19.85 13.81
C GLU A 266 -6.92 19.04 12.63
N GLU A 267 -6.22 19.07 11.50
CA GLU A 267 -6.62 18.34 10.30
C GLU A 267 -6.40 16.83 10.48
N MET A 268 -5.30 16.43 11.11
CA MET A 268 -5.05 15.03 11.47
C MET A 268 -6.13 14.49 12.42
N LEU A 269 -6.61 15.30 13.37
CA LEU A 269 -7.70 14.91 14.26
C LEU A 269 -9.02 14.71 13.49
N LYS A 270 -9.34 15.60 12.54
CA LYS A 270 -10.52 15.42 11.67
C LYS A 270 -10.43 14.12 10.87
N ILE A 271 -9.26 13.82 10.30
CA ILE A 271 -9.01 12.55 9.61
C ILE A 271 -9.26 11.36 10.53
N ILE A 272 -8.68 11.35 11.74
CA ILE A 272 -8.88 10.29 12.73
C ILE A 272 -10.37 10.13 13.08
N CYS A 273 -11.11 11.23 13.25
CA CYS A 273 -12.54 11.20 13.54
C CYS A 273 -13.34 10.56 12.38
N ILE A 274 -13.00 10.89 11.14
CA ILE A 274 -13.62 10.30 9.94
C ILE A 274 -13.31 8.80 9.85
N VAL A 275 -12.05 8.40 9.99
CA VAL A 275 -11.66 6.99 9.97
C VAL A 275 -12.37 6.22 11.09
N ARG A 276 -12.49 6.82 12.29
CA ARG A 276 -13.25 6.24 13.40
C ARG A 276 -14.73 6.06 13.04
N LYS A 277 -15.37 7.08 12.48
CA LYS A 277 -16.79 7.03 12.09
C LYS A 277 -17.07 5.84 11.18
N HIS A 278 -16.22 5.62 10.16
CA HIS A 278 -16.39 4.53 9.19
C HIS A 278 -15.95 3.16 9.72
N THR A 279 -14.88 3.07 10.50
CA THR A 279 -14.37 1.77 10.99
C THR A 279 -15.23 1.18 12.10
N MET A 280 -15.87 2.00 12.94
CA MET A 280 -16.69 1.53 14.05
C MET A 280 -17.97 0.79 13.61
N VAL A 281 -18.40 0.93 12.36
CA VAL A 281 -19.57 0.21 11.81
C VAL A 281 -19.21 -1.15 11.19
N GLY A 282 -17.94 -1.57 11.24
CA GLY A 282 -17.44 -2.76 10.56
C GLY A 282 -17.72 -4.12 11.18
N GLY A 283 -18.35 -4.16 12.36
CA GLY A 283 -18.72 -5.41 13.02
C GLY A 283 -17.54 -6.21 13.61
N PRO A 284 -17.82 -7.29 14.36
CA PRO A 284 -16.84 -7.97 15.19
C PRO A 284 -15.72 -8.68 14.39
N LYS A 285 -15.95 -9.06 13.13
CA LYS A 285 -14.94 -9.71 12.29
C LYS A 285 -13.88 -8.73 11.76
N ARG A 286 -14.25 -7.48 11.45
CA ARG A 286 -13.34 -6.48 10.84
C ARG A 286 -12.65 -5.58 11.86
N LEU A 287 -13.33 -5.25 12.95
CA LEU A 287 -12.81 -4.36 14.00
C LEU A 287 -11.41 -4.76 14.52
N PRO A 288 -11.08 -6.05 14.75
CA PRO A 288 -9.74 -6.43 15.22
C PRO A 288 -8.59 -5.96 14.33
N PHE A 289 -8.83 -5.85 13.02
CA PHE A 289 -7.81 -5.44 12.03
C PHE A 289 -7.73 -3.92 11.89
N THR A 290 -8.88 -3.25 11.80
CA THR A 290 -8.96 -1.82 11.45
C THR A 290 -8.84 -0.90 12.67
N VAL A 291 -9.32 -1.32 13.84
CA VAL A 291 -9.24 -0.50 15.05
C VAL A 291 -7.81 -0.36 15.55
N SER A 292 -7.04 -1.45 15.47
CA SER A 292 -5.62 -1.44 15.86
C SER A 292 -4.84 -0.37 15.09
N SER A 293 -5.03 -0.29 13.77
CA SER A 293 -4.37 0.73 12.93
C SER A 293 -4.85 2.15 13.23
N LEU A 294 -6.14 2.35 13.50
CA LEU A 294 -6.69 3.62 13.95
C LEU A 294 -6.08 4.08 15.27
N VAL A 295 -5.95 3.19 16.26
CA VAL A 295 -5.34 3.50 17.56
C VAL A 295 -3.89 3.92 17.40
N PHE A 296 -3.09 3.21 16.60
CA PHE A 296 -1.72 3.61 16.33
C PHE A 296 -1.62 4.96 15.60
N SER A 297 -2.55 5.24 14.68
CA SER A 297 -2.63 6.55 14.01
C SER A 297 -2.94 7.66 15.01
N ALA A 298 -3.89 7.43 15.92
CA ALA A 298 -4.22 8.36 17.00
C ALA A 298 -3.07 8.57 17.99
N LEU A 299 -2.34 7.51 18.37
CA LEU A 299 -1.15 7.62 19.22
C LEU A 299 -0.05 8.45 18.56
N ARG A 300 0.15 8.27 17.25
CA ARG A 300 1.12 9.07 16.48
C ARG A 300 0.71 10.54 16.43
N ALA A 301 -0.57 10.83 16.23
CA ALA A 301 -1.09 12.20 16.27
C ALA A 301 -0.95 12.82 17.66
N ALA A 302 -1.30 12.09 18.73
CA ALA A 302 -1.14 12.55 20.11
C ALA A 302 0.31 12.88 20.45
N ASN A 303 1.26 12.10 19.94
CA ASN A 303 2.69 12.37 20.07
C ASN A 303 3.10 13.70 19.41
N GLY A 304 2.53 14.03 18.24
CA GLY A 304 2.82 15.29 17.54
C GLY A 304 2.12 16.52 18.15
N CYS A 305 1.10 16.32 18.98
CA CYS A 305 0.34 17.39 19.63
C CYS A 305 0.85 17.71 21.06
N ASP A 306 1.91 17.05 21.51
CA ASP A 306 2.47 17.13 22.86
C ASP A 306 1.45 16.88 24.01
N ILE A 307 0.41 16.05 23.77
CA ILE A 307 -0.64 15.76 24.76
C ILE A 307 -0.22 14.56 25.64
N GLU A 308 0.70 14.82 26.57
CA GLU A 308 1.31 13.80 27.42
C GLU A 308 0.30 12.97 28.23
N HIS A 309 -0.68 13.62 28.87
CA HIS A 309 -1.66 12.95 29.72
C HIS A 309 -2.45 11.87 28.97
N VAL A 310 -2.85 12.15 27.73
CA VAL A 310 -3.63 11.22 26.90
C VAL A 310 -2.76 10.05 26.46
N ALA A 311 -1.53 10.33 26.01
CA ALA A 311 -0.58 9.28 25.68
C ALA A 311 -0.31 8.36 26.89
N TYR A 312 -0.17 8.93 28.08
CA TYR A 312 0.10 8.18 29.30
C TYR A 312 -1.07 7.28 29.71
N GLU A 313 -2.29 7.79 29.57
CA GLU A 313 -3.50 6.99 29.80
C GLU A 313 -3.57 5.81 28.83
N PHE A 314 -3.32 6.02 27.53
CA PHE A 314 -3.29 4.92 26.56
C PHE A 314 -2.24 3.86 26.89
N PHE A 315 -1.05 4.26 27.34
CA PHE A 315 -0.05 3.30 27.78
C PHE A 315 -0.48 2.54 29.03
N THR A 316 -1.13 3.21 29.98
CA THR A 316 -1.65 2.57 31.18
C THR A 316 -2.71 1.52 30.84
N GLN A 317 -3.65 1.86 29.96
CA GLN A 317 -4.65 0.91 29.44
C GLN A 317 -4.01 -0.23 28.65
N ALA A 318 -2.99 0.04 27.83
CA ALA A 318 -2.26 -1.00 27.10
C ALA A 318 -1.54 -1.99 28.05
N PHE A 319 -0.97 -1.49 29.16
CA PHE A 319 -0.38 -2.36 30.19
C PHE A 319 -1.43 -3.18 30.95
N LEU A 320 -2.60 -2.61 31.25
CA LEU A 320 -3.70 -3.33 31.87
C LEU A 320 -4.19 -4.47 30.98
N LEU A 321 -4.45 -4.20 29.70
CA LEU A 321 -4.86 -5.23 28.73
C LEU A 321 -3.78 -6.31 28.55
N TYR A 322 -2.50 -5.92 28.52
CA TYR A 322 -1.39 -6.86 28.46
C TYR A 322 -1.40 -7.82 29.67
N GLU A 323 -1.73 -7.32 30.86
CA GLU A 323 -1.73 -8.11 32.09
C GLU A 323 -2.99 -8.95 32.28
N GLU A 324 -4.17 -8.41 31.94
CA GLU A 324 -5.47 -9.03 32.23
C GLU A 324 -5.98 -9.92 31.08
N GLU A 325 -5.75 -9.52 29.82
CA GLU A 325 -6.40 -10.17 28.66
C GLU A 325 -5.44 -11.09 27.87
N ILE A 326 -4.13 -10.81 27.87
CA ILE A 326 -3.16 -11.57 27.07
C ILE A 326 -2.57 -12.72 27.88
N ALA A 327 -3.21 -13.89 27.83
CA ALA A 327 -2.73 -15.10 28.50
C ALA A 327 -1.73 -15.93 27.66
N ASP A 328 -1.82 -15.88 26.33
CA ASP A 328 -0.96 -16.68 25.45
C ASP A 328 0.50 -16.16 25.46
N SER A 329 1.45 -17.06 25.72
CA SER A 329 2.86 -16.70 25.86
C SER A 329 3.47 -16.12 24.58
N LYS A 330 3.04 -16.52 23.37
CA LYS A 330 3.58 -15.94 22.13
C LYS A 330 2.98 -14.56 21.89
N ALA A 331 1.68 -14.39 22.13
CA ALA A 331 1.00 -13.11 22.04
C ALA A 331 1.58 -12.08 23.03
N GLN A 332 1.90 -12.50 24.26
CA GLN A 332 2.59 -11.65 25.25
C GLN A 332 3.93 -11.14 24.71
N VAL A 333 4.74 -12.01 24.09
CA VAL A 333 6.02 -11.61 23.50
C VAL A 333 5.83 -10.58 22.40
N THR A 334 4.90 -10.79 21.48
CA THR A 334 4.62 -9.82 20.41
C THR A 334 4.13 -8.49 20.97
N ALA A 335 3.16 -8.54 21.90
CA ALA A 335 2.57 -7.34 22.51
C ALA A 335 3.61 -6.50 23.26
N ILE A 336 4.47 -7.13 24.09
CA ILE A 336 5.48 -6.37 24.83
C ILE A 336 6.53 -5.75 23.91
N HIS A 337 6.92 -6.41 22.82
CA HIS A 337 7.84 -5.82 21.83
C HIS A 337 7.20 -4.63 21.11
N LEU A 338 5.90 -4.69 20.79
CA LEU A 338 5.17 -3.55 20.22
C LEU A 338 5.07 -2.38 21.21
N ILE A 339 4.79 -2.66 22.49
CA ILE A 339 4.78 -1.63 23.54
C ILE A 339 6.15 -0.96 23.65
N ILE A 340 7.24 -1.74 23.72
CA ILE A 340 8.62 -1.23 23.77
C ILE A 340 8.93 -0.39 22.52
N GLY A 341 8.61 -0.89 21.33
CA GLY A 341 8.86 -0.18 20.07
C GLY A 341 8.07 1.12 19.95
N THR A 342 6.81 1.13 20.41
CA THR A 342 5.96 2.33 20.42
C THR A 342 6.51 3.34 21.41
N LEU A 343 6.80 2.91 22.64
CA LEU A 343 7.35 3.76 23.69
C LEU A 343 8.71 4.36 23.30
N GLN A 344 9.55 3.62 22.58
CA GLN A 344 10.84 4.09 22.08
C GLN A 344 10.69 5.27 21.11
N ARG A 345 9.60 5.34 20.35
CA ARG A 345 9.33 6.40 19.36
C ARG A 345 8.55 7.58 19.93
N MET A 346 8.06 7.49 21.17
CA MET A 346 7.33 8.59 21.80
C MET A 346 8.29 9.57 22.47
N ASN A 347 8.16 10.84 22.11
CA ASN A 347 8.92 11.96 22.66
C ASN A 347 8.07 12.88 23.54
N VAL A 348 6.75 12.67 23.58
CA VAL A 348 5.81 13.49 24.37
C VAL A 348 5.95 13.36 25.90
N PHE A 349 6.55 12.27 26.39
CA PHE A 349 6.61 12.01 27.83
C PHE A 349 7.73 12.79 28.51
N GLY A 350 7.38 13.50 29.58
CA GLY A 350 8.34 14.02 30.54
C GLY A 350 9.10 12.92 31.26
N VAL A 351 10.20 13.30 31.94
CA VAL A 351 11.16 12.36 32.54
C VAL A 351 10.50 11.36 33.49
N GLU A 352 9.60 11.82 34.36
CA GLU A 352 8.95 10.97 35.39
C GLU A 352 8.00 9.93 34.78
N ASN A 353 7.14 10.36 33.87
CA ASN A 353 6.20 9.47 33.18
C ASN A 353 6.94 8.47 32.29
N ARG A 354 7.95 8.94 31.53
CA ARG A 354 8.79 8.09 30.70
C ARG A 354 9.50 7.03 31.54
N ASP A 355 10.05 7.40 32.70
CA ASP A 355 10.72 6.47 33.62
C ASP A 355 9.75 5.41 34.15
N THR A 356 8.56 5.84 34.56
CA THR A 356 7.49 4.96 35.06
C THR A 356 7.06 3.92 34.01
N LEU A 357 6.76 4.37 32.78
CA LEU A 357 6.38 3.47 31.68
C LEU A 357 7.52 2.52 31.30
N THR A 358 8.76 3.01 31.29
CA THR A 358 9.95 2.19 30.98
C THR A 358 10.20 1.13 32.05
N HIS A 359 10.03 1.49 33.32
CA HIS A 359 10.14 0.55 34.43
C HIS A 359 9.08 -0.55 34.34
N LYS A 360 7.82 -0.18 34.06
CA LYS A 360 6.73 -1.16 33.81
C LYS A 360 7.07 -2.09 32.66
N ALA A 361 7.43 -1.56 31.49
CA ALA A 361 7.82 -2.36 30.31
C ALA A 361 8.96 -3.34 30.63
N THR A 362 10.01 -2.86 31.30
CA THR A 362 11.15 -3.69 31.71
C THR A 362 10.74 -4.76 32.73
N GLY A 363 9.82 -4.44 33.63
CA GLY A 363 9.23 -5.36 34.59
C GLY A 363 8.49 -6.51 33.91
N TYR A 364 7.62 -6.21 32.95
CA TYR A 364 6.88 -7.22 32.18
C TYR A 364 7.79 -8.06 31.28
N SER A 365 8.76 -7.45 30.59
CA SER A 365 9.78 -8.18 29.82
C SER A 365 10.52 -9.23 30.65
N ALA A 366 10.78 -8.91 31.92
CA ALA A 366 11.43 -9.81 32.85
C ALA A 366 10.49 -10.85 33.50
N ARG A 367 9.19 -10.81 33.26
CA ARG A 367 8.21 -11.80 33.76
C ARG A 367 7.79 -12.82 32.70
N LEU A 368 8.26 -12.68 31.46
CA LEU A 368 7.99 -13.65 30.39
C LEU A 368 8.43 -15.07 30.79
N LEU A 369 7.60 -16.05 30.42
CA LEU A 369 7.74 -17.45 30.84
C LEU A 369 9.01 -18.11 30.27
N LYS A 370 9.27 -17.93 28.97
CA LYS A 370 10.41 -18.55 28.28
C LYS A 370 11.66 -17.69 28.42
N LYS A 371 12.77 -18.29 28.82
CA LYS A 371 14.06 -17.59 29.02
C LYS A 371 14.58 -16.92 27.75
N ALA A 372 14.44 -17.56 26.59
CA ALA A 372 14.86 -16.97 25.33
C ALA A 372 14.08 -15.68 25.02
N ASP A 373 12.76 -15.70 25.20
CA ASP A 373 11.90 -14.54 24.94
C ASP A 373 12.10 -13.44 25.99
N GLN A 374 12.28 -13.83 27.25
CA GLN A 374 12.67 -12.94 28.35
C GLN A 374 13.97 -12.21 28.03
N CYS A 375 14.98 -12.93 27.52
CA CYS A 375 16.26 -12.35 27.11
C CYS A 375 16.08 -11.29 26.01
N ARG A 376 15.32 -11.63 24.96
CA ARG A 376 15.06 -10.73 23.83
C ARG A 376 14.32 -9.46 24.22
N ALA A 377 13.25 -9.61 25.01
CA ALA A 377 12.49 -8.46 25.50
C ALA A 377 13.35 -7.57 26.43
N VAL A 378 14.19 -8.16 27.29
CA VAL A 378 15.03 -7.40 28.24
C VAL A 378 16.13 -6.62 27.52
N TYR A 379 16.83 -7.20 26.53
CA TYR A 379 17.78 -6.41 25.76
C TYR A 379 17.07 -5.39 24.86
N ALA A 380 15.83 -5.65 24.40
CA ALA A 380 15.06 -4.67 23.63
C ALA A 380 14.77 -3.40 24.47
N CYS A 381 14.48 -3.57 25.76
CA CYS A 381 14.30 -2.45 26.70
C CYS A 381 15.55 -1.55 26.81
N SER A 382 16.75 -2.01 26.46
CA SER A 382 17.96 -1.14 26.47
C SER A 382 17.81 0.05 25.53
N HIS A 383 17.08 -0.08 24.42
CA HIS A 383 16.79 1.01 23.48
C HIS A 383 15.83 2.06 24.06
N LEU A 384 15.13 1.79 25.17
CA LEU A 384 14.31 2.80 25.86
C LEU A 384 15.16 3.82 26.63
N PHE A 385 16.41 3.47 26.94
CA PHE A 385 17.37 4.31 27.67
C PHE A 385 18.37 5.02 26.75
N TRP A 386 18.22 4.84 25.43
CA TRP A 386 19.13 5.39 24.43
C TRP A 386 18.40 5.74 23.14
N VAL A 387 18.06 7.03 23.01
CA VAL A 387 17.36 7.59 21.85
C VAL A 387 18.29 8.59 21.14
N ASP A 388 18.42 8.46 19.82
CA ASP A 388 19.38 9.21 19.00
C ASP A 388 18.87 10.60 18.56
N ASP A 389 17.97 11.22 19.33
CA ASP A 389 17.44 12.57 19.05
C ASP A 389 18.20 13.65 19.84
N GLN A 390 18.04 14.94 19.47
CA GLN A 390 18.75 16.06 20.11
C GLN A 390 18.48 16.14 21.62
N ASP A 391 17.25 15.86 22.04
CA ASP A 391 16.82 15.82 23.45
C ASP A 391 16.55 14.38 23.94
N GLY A 392 17.04 13.38 23.20
CA GLY A 392 16.86 11.97 23.54
C GLY A 392 17.61 11.54 24.80
N ILE A 393 17.01 10.66 25.60
CA ILE A 393 17.66 10.08 26.78
C ILE A 393 18.87 9.25 26.33
N LYS A 394 20.04 9.50 26.93
CA LYS A 394 21.29 8.77 26.70
C LYS A 394 21.89 8.27 28.02
N ASP A 395 21.19 7.34 28.66
CA ASP A 395 21.63 6.71 29.91
C ASP A 395 22.39 5.41 29.62
N GLY A 396 23.70 5.55 29.43
CA GLY A 396 24.57 4.42 29.13
C GLY A 396 24.65 3.37 30.24
N GLU A 397 24.43 3.74 31.50
CA GLU A 397 24.50 2.84 32.64
C GLU A 397 23.30 1.90 32.68
N ARG A 398 22.09 2.45 32.46
CA ARG A 398 20.87 1.66 32.37
C ARG A 398 20.84 0.79 31.12
N VAL A 399 21.37 1.25 29.99
CA VAL A 399 21.61 0.40 28.81
C VAL A 399 22.45 -0.81 29.20
N LEU A 400 23.60 -0.59 29.84
CA LEU A 400 24.49 -1.67 30.25
C LEU A 400 23.82 -2.60 31.28
N LEU A 401 23.00 -2.07 32.19
CA LEU A 401 22.24 -2.86 33.15
C LEU A 401 21.27 -3.84 32.46
N CYS A 402 20.51 -3.37 31.46
CA CYS A 402 19.64 -4.21 30.64
C CYS A 402 20.43 -5.30 29.90
N LEU A 403 21.54 -4.95 29.27
CA LEU A 403 22.38 -5.90 28.54
C LEU A 403 23.02 -6.93 29.46
N LYS A 404 23.51 -6.54 30.65
CA LYS A 404 24.03 -7.46 31.66
C LYS A 404 22.93 -8.38 32.20
N ARG A 405 21.70 -7.87 32.37
CA ARG A 405 20.56 -8.69 32.78
C ARG A 405 20.18 -9.72 31.70
N ALA A 406 20.14 -9.30 30.42
CA ALA A 406 19.91 -10.20 29.29
C ALA A 406 20.98 -11.30 29.23
N LEU A 407 22.26 -10.94 29.42
CA LEU A 407 23.37 -11.91 29.46
C LEU A 407 23.22 -12.93 30.60
N ARG A 408 22.78 -12.51 31.79
CA ARG A 408 22.49 -13.44 32.90
C ARG A 408 21.34 -14.40 32.55
N ILE A 409 20.31 -13.92 31.86
CA ILE A 409 19.17 -14.75 31.41
C ILE A 409 19.63 -15.75 30.34
N ALA A 410 20.45 -15.32 29.37
CA ALA A 410 21.03 -16.19 28.36
C ALA A 410 21.90 -17.30 28.98
N ASN A 411 22.76 -16.95 29.95
CA ASN A 411 23.55 -17.93 30.71
C ASN A 411 22.67 -18.95 31.45
N ALA A 412 21.60 -18.49 32.10
CA ALA A 412 20.66 -19.41 32.77
C ALA A 412 19.95 -20.34 31.76
N ALA A 413 19.59 -19.84 30.57
CA ALA A 413 19.00 -20.64 29.51
C ALA A 413 19.98 -21.70 28.98
N GLN A 414 21.24 -21.32 28.77
CA GLN A 414 22.32 -22.19 28.33
C GLN A 414 22.57 -23.32 29.35
N GLN A 415 22.68 -22.97 30.64
CA GLN A 415 22.86 -23.95 31.71
C GLN A 415 21.70 -24.96 31.80
N MET A 416 20.45 -24.50 31.65
CA MET A 416 19.28 -25.39 31.64
C MET A 416 19.30 -26.35 30.45
N ALA A 417 19.72 -25.88 29.26
CA ALA A 417 19.83 -26.72 28.07
C ALA A 417 20.93 -27.79 28.21
N ASN A 418 22.09 -27.40 28.75
CA ASN A 418 23.21 -28.32 28.99
C ASN A 418 22.84 -29.46 29.97
N VAL A 419 21.98 -29.18 30.95
CA VAL A 419 21.47 -30.19 31.91
C VAL A 419 20.42 -31.11 31.28
N ALA A 420 19.63 -30.61 30.32
CA ALA A 420 18.51 -31.34 29.71
C ALA A 420 18.90 -32.41 28.66
N ARG A 421 20.20 -32.70 28.48
CA ARG A 421 20.78 -33.74 27.59
C ARG A 421 19.97 -33.97 26.30
N GLY A 422 20.14 -33.10 25.29
CA GLY A 422 19.60 -33.37 23.95
C GLY A 422 19.39 -32.16 23.04
N SER A 423 19.54 -30.93 23.53
CA SER A 423 19.55 -29.73 22.70
C SER A 423 20.71 -28.85 23.11
N GLY A 424 21.56 -28.48 22.14
CA GLY A 424 22.46 -27.36 22.31
C GLY A 424 21.70 -26.14 22.80
N GLY A 425 22.27 -25.44 23.78
CA GLY A 425 21.63 -24.26 24.34
C GLY A 425 21.50 -23.14 23.29
N PRO A 426 20.74 -22.08 23.59
CA PRO A 426 20.48 -21.03 22.61
C PRO A 426 21.69 -20.09 22.49
N VAL A 427 22.81 -20.61 21.95
CA VAL A 427 24.05 -19.85 21.73
C VAL A 427 23.79 -18.60 20.86
N SER A 428 22.79 -18.68 19.98
CA SER A 428 22.27 -17.55 19.20
C SER A 428 21.89 -16.32 20.03
N LEU A 429 21.42 -16.49 21.28
CA LEU A 429 21.10 -15.35 22.16
C LEU A 429 22.35 -14.55 22.54
N PHE A 430 23.50 -15.19 22.72
CA PHE A 430 24.74 -14.48 23.01
C PHE A 430 25.21 -13.68 21.79
N VAL A 431 25.06 -14.23 20.58
CA VAL A 431 25.34 -13.52 19.32
C VAL A 431 24.39 -12.33 19.13
N GLU A 432 23.09 -12.49 19.44
CA GLU A 432 22.13 -11.38 19.43
C GLU A 432 22.53 -10.27 20.41
N ILE A 433 22.89 -10.63 21.66
CA ILE A 433 23.36 -9.68 22.67
C ILE A 433 24.64 -8.99 22.19
N LEU A 434 25.60 -9.72 21.60
CA LEU A 434 26.85 -9.16 21.05
C LEU A 434 26.54 -8.07 20.02
N ASN A 435 25.61 -8.33 19.11
CA ASN A 435 25.18 -7.33 18.13
C ASN A 435 24.57 -6.08 18.79
N LYS A 436 23.86 -6.22 19.93
CA LYS A 436 23.40 -5.08 20.72
C LYS A 436 24.55 -4.31 21.39
N TYR A 437 25.55 -5.00 21.93
CA TYR A 437 26.75 -4.35 22.45
C TYR A 437 27.47 -3.54 21.36
N ILE A 438 27.66 -4.13 20.18
CA ILE A 438 28.28 -3.46 19.02
C ILE A 438 27.46 -2.24 18.60
N TYR A 439 26.14 -2.35 18.49
CA TYR A 439 25.27 -1.22 18.15
C TYR A 439 25.48 -0.01 19.08
N PHE A 440 25.41 -0.22 20.40
CA PHE A 440 25.57 0.89 21.35
C PHE A 440 27.01 1.39 21.46
N PHE A 441 28.00 0.52 21.21
CA PHE A 441 29.40 0.92 21.07
C PHE A 441 29.58 1.91 19.90
N GLU A 442 28.96 1.63 18.75
CA GLU A 442 28.94 2.52 17.58
C GLU A 442 28.14 3.80 17.83
N LYS A 443 27.09 3.75 18.64
CA LYS A 443 26.37 4.97 19.05
C LYS A 443 27.15 5.82 20.06
N GLY A 444 28.33 5.38 20.48
CA GLY A 444 29.22 6.14 21.35
C GLY A 444 28.91 6.00 22.84
N ASN A 445 28.19 4.95 23.25
CA ASN A 445 27.97 4.65 24.66
C ASN A 445 29.29 4.25 25.34
N LYS A 446 29.83 5.14 26.18
CA LYS A 446 31.10 4.96 26.89
C LYS A 446 31.12 3.80 27.88
N GLN A 447 29.95 3.36 28.35
CA GLN A 447 29.84 2.24 29.29
C GLN A 447 30.07 0.89 28.60
N ILE A 448 30.01 0.85 27.27
CA ILE A 448 30.34 -0.33 26.49
C ILE A 448 31.76 -0.19 26.01
N THR A 449 32.63 -1.09 26.47
CA THR A 449 34.05 -1.08 26.16
C THR A 449 34.38 -2.19 25.16
N SER A 450 35.48 -2.01 24.42
CA SER A 450 36.01 -3.05 23.54
C SER A 450 36.37 -4.33 24.31
N SER A 451 36.81 -4.20 25.56
CA SER A 451 37.06 -5.35 26.45
C SER A 451 35.80 -6.16 26.75
N ALA A 452 34.64 -5.50 26.90
CA ALA A 452 33.37 -6.19 27.14
C ALA A 452 32.90 -6.94 25.89
N ILE A 453 33.09 -6.35 24.70
CA ILE A 453 32.82 -7.00 23.41
C ILE A 453 33.75 -8.21 23.22
N GLN A 454 35.05 -8.04 23.49
CA GLN A 454 36.04 -9.11 23.43
C GLN A 454 35.66 -10.29 24.32
N GLY A 455 35.37 -10.04 25.60
CA GLY A 455 34.99 -11.09 26.54
C GLY A 455 33.71 -11.82 26.14
N LEU A 456 32.78 -11.14 25.47
CA LEU A 456 31.57 -11.78 24.95
C LEU A 456 31.84 -12.65 23.72
N ILE A 457 32.74 -12.25 22.82
CA ILE A 457 33.19 -13.07 21.69
C ILE A 457 33.87 -14.35 22.21
N GLU A 458 34.76 -14.22 23.20
CA GLU A 458 35.45 -15.35 23.83
C GLU A 458 34.47 -16.33 24.50
N LEU A 459 33.45 -15.78 25.19
CA LEU A 459 32.38 -16.58 25.79
C LEU A 459 31.59 -17.36 24.72
N ILE A 460 31.19 -16.69 23.64
CA ILE A 460 30.44 -17.32 22.54
C ILE A 460 31.26 -18.47 21.93
N ASN A 461 32.54 -18.22 21.61
CA ASN A 461 33.41 -19.24 21.04
C ASN A 461 33.56 -20.46 21.96
N THR A 462 33.64 -20.24 23.27
CA THR A 462 33.73 -21.31 24.27
C THR A 462 32.46 -22.15 24.32
N GLU A 463 31.29 -21.51 24.34
CA GLU A 463 29.99 -22.20 24.35
C GLU A 463 29.74 -22.95 23.04
N MET A 464 30.11 -22.39 21.88
CA MET A 464 30.00 -23.09 20.59
C MET A 464 30.87 -24.34 20.50
N GLN A 465 32.10 -24.30 21.04
CA GLN A 465 32.98 -25.47 21.09
C GLN A 465 32.41 -26.59 21.97
N SER A 466 31.65 -26.23 23.01
CA SER A 466 30.99 -27.20 23.89
C SER A 466 29.80 -27.91 23.23
N ASP A 467 29.27 -27.36 22.13
CA ASP A 467 28.01 -27.77 21.50
C ASP A 467 28.19 -28.66 20.25
N SER A 468 29.28 -29.45 20.23
CA SER A 468 29.87 -30.17 19.08
C SER A 468 29.03 -31.27 18.38
N THR A 469 27.70 -31.23 18.49
CA THR A 469 26.78 -32.22 17.91
C THR A 469 26.00 -31.77 16.67
N ASN A 470 26.07 -30.50 16.24
CA ASN A 470 25.47 -30.03 14.98
C ASN A 470 26.34 -28.99 14.24
N PRO A 471 27.09 -29.39 13.19
CA PRO A 471 28.03 -28.51 12.49
C PRO A 471 27.40 -27.46 11.54
N ASP A 472 26.08 -27.44 11.37
CA ASP A 472 25.35 -26.43 10.56
C ASP A 472 24.35 -25.64 11.42
N SER A 473 24.84 -25.07 12.53
CA SER A 473 24.02 -24.22 13.39
C SER A 473 23.84 -22.83 12.75
N VAL A 474 22.59 -22.35 12.69
CA VAL A 474 22.25 -20.96 12.29
C VAL A 474 23.05 -19.92 13.09
N ALA A 475 23.47 -20.25 14.31
CA ALA A 475 24.27 -19.37 15.15
C ALA A 475 25.70 -19.18 14.61
N ASP A 476 26.28 -20.18 13.94
CA ASP A 476 27.64 -20.13 13.40
C ASP A 476 27.71 -19.17 12.22
N ALA A 477 26.75 -19.28 11.30
CA ALA A 477 26.59 -18.36 10.19
C ALA A 477 26.33 -16.92 10.68
N PHE A 478 25.55 -16.77 11.75
CA PHE A 478 25.25 -15.47 12.33
C PHE A 478 26.46 -14.83 13.02
N LEU A 479 27.24 -15.61 13.77
CA LEU A 479 28.49 -15.15 14.37
C LEU A 479 29.50 -14.78 13.28
N ALA A 480 29.71 -15.64 12.27
CA ALA A 480 30.64 -15.36 11.18
C ALA A 480 30.30 -14.04 10.46
N SER A 481 29.01 -13.77 10.24
CA SER A 481 28.53 -12.50 9.68
C SER A 481 28.85 -11.32 10.60
N THR A 482 28.68 -11.49 11.91
CA THR A 482 28.99 -10.48 12.93
C THR A 482 30.49 -10.18 12.99
N LEU A 483 31.35 -11.21 12.96
CA LEU A 483 32.82 -11.04 12.95
C LEU A 483 33.30 -10.36 11.66
N ARG A 484 32.70 -10.70 10.51
CA ARG A 484 32.97 -10.04 9.22
C ARG A 484 32.61 -8.55 9.27
N TYR A 485 31.51 -8.21 9.92
CA TYR A 485 31.12 -6.81 10.15
C TYR A 485 32.15 -6.06 11.00
N ILE A 486 32.61 -6.65 12.10
CA ILE A 486 33.68 -6.07 12.93
C ILE A 486 34.95 -5.84 12.11
N GLN A 487 35.33 -6.81 11.27
CA GLN A 487 36.51 -6.69 10.40
C GLN A 487 36.33 -5.57 9.36
N PHE A 488 35.15 -5.44 8.77
CA PHE A 488 34.82 -4.34 7.87
C PHE A 488 34.95 -2.98 8.56
N GLN A 489 34.43 -2.84 9.78
CA GLN A 489 34.53 -1.58 10.54
C GLN A 489 36.00 -1.22 10.86
N LYS A 490 36.86 -2.20 11.15
CA LYS A 490 38.31 -1.97 11.30
C LYS A 490 38.95 -1.43 10.01
N GLN A 491 38.62 -2.02 8.86
CA GLN A 491 39.19 -1.64 7.56
C GLN A 491 38.72 -0.27 7.06
N LYS A 492 37.53 0.17 7.49
CA LYS A 492 36.94 1.45 7.08
C LYS A 492 37.75 2.68 7.53
N GLY A 493 38.60 2.53 8.55
CA GLY A 493 39.45 3.61 9.08
C GLY A 493 38.69 4.71 9.84
N GLY A 494 39.41 5.69 10.36
CA GLY A 494 38.88 6.81 11.15
C GLY A 494 38.64 6.47 12.63
N VAL A 495 38.03 7.41 13.38
CA VAL A 495 37.83 7.33 14.84
C VAL A 495 37.07 6.07 15.28
N MET A 496 36.15 5.57 14.43
CA MET A 496 35.47 4.29 14.70
C MET A 496 36.36 3.09 14.40
N GLY A 497 37.13 3.09 13.30
CA GLY A 497 38.07 2.01 12.99
C GLY A 497 39.08 1.78 14.11
N GLU A 498 39.64 2.84 14.68
CA GLU A 498 40.56 2.80 15.84
C GLU A 498 39.92 2.17 17.08
N LYS A 499 38.64 2.46 17.35
CA LYS A 499 37.91 1.86 18.47
C LYS A 499 37.73 0.35 18.28
N PHE A 500 37.43 -0.10 17.07
CA PHE A 500 37.29 -1.52 16.75
C PHE A 500 38.63 -2.26 16.66
N GLU A 501 39.75 -1.58 16.40
CA GLU A 501 41.09 -2.18 16.31
C GLU A 501 41.51 -2.89 17.61
N SER A 502 41.04 -2.38 18.75
CA SER A 502 41.29 -2.98 20.07
C SER A 502 40.59 -4.33 20.32
N ILE A 503 39.61 -4.71 19.49
CA ILE A 503 38.93 -6.01 19.55
C ILE A 503 39.75 -7.03 18.76
N LYS A 504 40.08 -8.19 19.32
CA LYS A 504 40.82 -9.26 18.65
C LYS A 504 39.84 -10.32 18.15
N LEU A 505 39.82 -10.54 16.83
CA LEU A 505 38.96 -11.53 16.17
C LEU A 505 39.66 -12.88 16.08
#